data_AF-A0A317EJ62-F1
#
_entry.id   AF-A0A317EJ62-F1
#
_cell.length_a   1.000
_cell.length_b   1.000
_cell.length_c   1.000
_cell.angle_alpha   90.00
_cell.angle_beta   90.00
_cell.angle_gamma   90.00
#
_symmetry.space_group_name_H-M   'P 1'
#
loop_
_entity.id
_entity.type
_entity.pdbx_description
1 polymer ?
#
loop_
_entity_poly.entity_id
_entity_poly.type
_entity_poly.pdbx_seq_one_letter_code
_entity_poly.pdbx_strand_id
1 'polypeptide(L)'
;MPNAPKIIQRLSIKKLMKKQIFKLLLFGILISTLLFACKKEDVTPNRIAGTYIANEIEDYKTNKIEPSPNASGQSVKITVNLTNSEKNADLKFYIIENGKETLVASFNFIVSKDADGDYSLLDQTDNNKLMAFFIDNEADFYFATGYRISAKKQ
;
A
#
# COMPACT_ATOMS: atom_id res chain seq x y z
N MET A 1 -28.39 -71.56 27.05
CA MET A 1 -28.25 -70.09 26.96
C MET A 1 -27.72 -69.74 25.57
N PRO A 2 -28.49 -69.08 24.70
CA PRO A 2 -28.04 -68.80 23.34
C PRO A 2 -27.16 -67.54 23.29
N ASN A 3 -25.97 -67.68 22.72
CA ASN A 3 -25.05 -66.59 22.43
C ASN A 3 -25.59 -65.75 21.26
N ALA A 4 -25.85 -64.46 21.51
CA ALA A 4 -26.21 -63.52 20.46
C ALA A 4 -25.05 -63.36 19.44
N PRO A 5 -25.34 -63.24 18.13
CA PRO A 5 -24.32 -63.31 17.09
C PRO A 5 -23.50 -62.01 16.98
N LYS A 6 -22.17 -62.15 17.08
CA LYS A 6 -21.11 -61.13 16.89
C LYS A 6 -21.19 -60.30 15.60
N ILE A 7 -22.06 -60.67 14.65
CA ILE A 7 -22.17 -60.06 13.31
C ILE A 7 -22.90 -58.70 13.37
N ILE A 8 -23.88 -58.54 14.27
CA ILE A 8 -24.68 -57.31 14.36
C ILE A 8 -23.83 -56.13 14.90
N GLN A 9 -22.87 -56.39 15.79
CA GLN A 9 -21.96 -55.36 16.31
C GLN A 9 -21.04 -54.76 15.23
N ARG A 10 -20.56 -55.56 14.27
CA ARG A 10 -19.62 -55.08 13.23
C ARG A 10 -20.25 -54.15 12.20
N LEU A 11 -21.54 -54.30 11.91
CA LEU A 11 -22.28 -53.44 10.98
C LEU A 11 -22.54 -52.04 11.55
N SER A 12 -22.79 -51.94 12.86
CA SER A 12 -23.02 -50.66 13.54
C SER A 12 -21.76 -49.77 13.55
N ILE A 13 -20.59 -50.37 13.81
CA ILE A 13 -19.30 -49.65 13.90
C ILE A 13 -18.91 -49.04 12.54
N LYS A 14 -19.07 -49.78 11.43
CA LYS A 14 -18.77 -49.26 10.08
C LYS A 14 -19.64 -48.06 9.70
N LYS A 15 -20.90 -48.05 10.13
CA LYS A 15 -21.85 -46.95 9.88
C LYS A 15 -21.53 -45.72 10.75
N LEU A 16 -21.02 -45.94 11.96
CA LEU A 16 -20.58 -44.89 12.89
C LEU A 16 -19.29 -44.21 12.40
N MET A 17 -18.30 -44.99 11.92
CA MET A 17 -17.03 -44.45 11.42
C MET A 17 -17.19 -43.62 10.14
N LYS A 18 -18.06 -44.04 9.21
CA LYS A 18 -18.36 -43.25 8.00
C LYS A 18 -18.96 -41.87 8.32
N LYS A 19 -19.80 -41.77 9.36
CA LYS A 19 -20.39 -40.50 9.80
C LYS A 19 -19.34 -39.55 10.42
N GLN A 20 -18.36 -40.08 11.15
CA GLN A 20 -17.31 -39.23 11.73
C GLN A 20 -16.31 -38.74 10.68
N ILE A 21 -15.91 -39.60 9.73
CA ILE A 21 -15.02 -39.21 8.62
C ILE A 21 -15.67 -38.12 7.75
N PHE A 22 -16.96 -38.24 7.47
CA PHE A 22 -17.70 -37.23 6.69
C PHE A 22 -17.78 -35.87 7.41
N LYS A 23 -17.96 -35.86 8.73
CA LYS A 23 -17.92 -34.63 9.54
C LYS A 23 -16.54 -33.98 9.57
N LEU A 24 -15.47 -34.78 9.65
CA LEU A 24 -14.09 -34.29 9.63
C LEU A 24 -13.74 -33.66 8.27
N LEU A 25 -14.22 -34.27 7.18
CA LEU A 25 -14.02 -33.77 5.82
C LEU A 25 -14.74 -32.43 5.59
N LEU A 26 -15.99 -32.30 6.06
CA LEU A 26 -16.72 -31.02 6.00
C LEU A 26 -16.04 -29.92 6.81
N PHE A 27 -15.50 -30.25 7.98
CA PHE A 27 -14.81 -29.28 8.84
C PHE A 27 -13.49 -28.81 8.20
N GLY A 28 -12.75 -29.70 7.54
CA GLY A 28 -11.56 -29.35 6.76
C GLY A 28 -11.86 -28.42 5.58
N ILE A 29 -12.98 -28.65 4.86
CA ILE A 29 -13.41 -27.76 3.77
C ILE A 29 -13.80 -26.38 4.32
N LEU A 30 -14.52 -26.31 5.44
CA LEU A 30 -14.92 -25.05 6.06
C LEU A 30 -13.71 -24.20 6.49
N ILE A 31 -12.70 -24.82 7.12
CA ILE A 31 -11.45 -24.14 7.49
C ILE A 31 -10.69 -23.66 6.24
N SER A 32 -10.66 -24.46 5.17
CA SER A 32 -10.03 -24.03 3.92
C SER A 32 -10.72 -22.80 3.32
N THR A 33 -12.05 -22.71 3.35
CA THR A 33 -12.78 -21.53 2.83
C THR A 33 -12.62 -20.28 3.71
N LEU A 34 -12.39 -20.43 5.02
CA LEU A 34 -12.10 -19.32 5.93
C LEU A 34 -10.70 -18.74 5.71
N LEU A 35 -9.73 -19.54 5.26
CA LEU A 35 -8.37 -19.07 4.93
C LEU A 35 -8.29 -18.28 3.61
N PHE A 36 -9.27 -18.43 2.72
CA PHE A 36 -9.32 -17.66 1.46
C PHE A 36 -10.23 -16.42 1.51
N ALA A 37 -10.89 -16.16 2.64
CA ALA A 37 -11.83 -15.04 2.78
C ALA A 37 -11.18 -13.70 3.16
N CYS A 38 -9.89 -13.67 3.50
CA CYS A 38 -9.16 -12.43 3.71
C CYS A 38 -8.41 -12.03 2.44
N LYS A 39 -9.15 -11.81 1.34
CA LYS A 39 -8.62 -10.95 0.28
C LYS A 39 -8.61 -9.54 0.87
N LYS A 40 -7.43 -9.04 1.27
CA LYS A 40 -7.23 -7.59 1.45
C LYS A 40 -7.74 -6.98 0.15
N GLU A 41 -8.87 -6.28 0.23
CA GLU A 41 -9.36 -5.46 -0.86
C GLU A 41 -8.18 -4.59 -1.27
N ASP A 42 -7.74 -4.70 -2.52
CA ASP A 42 -6.69 -3.84 -3.04
C ASP A 42 -7.33 -2.46 -3.19
N VAL A 43 -7.36 -1.71 -2.09
CA VAL A 43 -7.89 -0.35 -2.02
C VAL A 43 -6.97 0.53 -2.84
N THR A 44 -7.27 0.56 -4.12
CA THR A 44 -6.93 1.46 -5.22
C THR A 44 -5.78 2.44 -4.96
N PRO A 45 -4.73 2.43 -5.80
CA PRO A 45 -3.69 3.47 -5.77
C PRO A 45 -4.21 4.89 -6.05
N ASN A 46 -5.51 5.08 -6.34
CA ASN A 46 -6.18 6.39 -6.33
C ASN A 46 -5.99 7.19 -5.04
N ARG A 47 -5.65 6.55 -3.90
CA ARG A 47 -5.31 7.29 -2.67
C ARG A 47 -4.06 8.17 -2.86
N ILE A 48 -3.06 7.71 -3.61
CA ILE A 48 -1.82 8.46 -3.81
C ILE A 48 -1.83 9.36 -5.06
N ALA A 49 -2.64 9.03 -6.07
CA ALA A 49 -2.79 9.87 -7.26
C ALA A 49 -3.43 11.21 -6.92
N GLY A 50 -2.89 12.31 -7.43
CA GLY A 50 -3.48 13.63 -7.25
C GLY A 50 -2.46 14.77 -7.23
N THR A 51 -2.96 15.94 -6.83
CA THR A 51 -2.19 17.16 -6.67
C THR A 51 -1.99 17.43 -5.19
N TYR A 52 -0.75 17.74 -4.84
CA TYR A 52 -0.34 18.11 -3.49
C TYR A 52 0.27 19.50 -3.55
N ILE A 53 -0.09 20.33 -2.58
CA ILE A 53 0.52 21.64 -2.39
C ILE A 53 1.32 21.62 -1.10
N ALA A 54 2.56 22.10 -1.18
CA ALA A 54 3.42 22.28 -0.04
C ALA A 54 3.78 23.76 0.10
N ASN A 55 3.67 24.23 1.34
CA ASN A 55 4.08 25.58 1.73
C ASN A 55 5.41 25.57 2.49
N GLU A 56 5.86 24.38 2.92
CA GLU A 56 7.08 24.20 3.72
C GLU A 56 7.92 23.06 3.11
N ILE A 57 9.20 23.35 2.87
CA ILE A 57 10.23 22.40 2.47
C ILE A 57 11.36 22.50 3.48
N GLU A 58 11.87 21.35 3.94
CA GLU A 58 13.04 21.26 4.80
C GLU A 58 14.27 20.90 3.95
N ASP A 59 15.34 21.72 4.00
CA ASP A 59 16.62 21.46 3.31
C ASP A 59 17.63 20.74 4.23
N TYR A 60 17.86 19.46 3.97
CA TYR A 60 18.80 18.64 4.72
C TYR A 60 20.24 18.71 4.19
N LYS A 61 20.52 19.36 3.04
CA LYS A 61 21.90 19.50 2.55
C LYS A 61 22.75 20.42 3.40
N THR A 62 22.12 21.40 4.04
CA THR A 62 22.83 22.47 4.76
C THR A 62 22.77 22.31 6.28
N ASN A 63 22.18 21.22 6.80
CA ASN A 63 21.82 21.06 8.22
C ASN A 63 20.99 22.24 8.77
N LYS A 64 20.28 22.96 7.90
CA LYS A 64 19.45 24.11 8.26
C LYS A 64 18.03 23.89 7.78
N ILE A 65 17.09 24.04 8.70
CA ILE A 65 15.66 24.09 8.37
C ILE A 65 15.37 25.52 7.90
N GLU A 66 15.67 25.82 6.65
CA GLU A 66 15.21 27.06 6.01
C GLU A 66 14.00 26.71 5.14
N PRO A 67 12.83 27.38 5.34
CA PRO A 67 11.65 27.12 4.55
C PRO A 67 11.94 27.48 3.09
N SER A 68 11.83 26.50 2.20
CA SER A 68 11.84 26.73 0.76
C SER A 68 10.43 26.46 0.20
N PRO A 69 9.96 27.20 -0.81
CA PRO A 69 10.58 28.40 -1.34
C PRO A 69 10.56 29.55 -0.31
N ASN A 70 11.64 30.31 -0.23
CA ASN A 70 11.84 31.36 0.78
C ASN A 70 11.37 32.76 0.33
N ALA A 71 10.86 32.88 -0.90
CA ALA A 71 10.37 34.13 -1.46
C ALA A 71 8.84 34.24 -1.30
N SER A 72 8.38 35.42 -0.90
CA SER A 72 6.95 35.73 -0.80
C SER A 72 6.25 35.48 -2.14
N GLY A 73 5.18 34.67 -2.14
CA GLY A 73 4.39 34.35 -3.32
C GLY A 73 4.85 33.11 -4.11
N GLN A 74 5.82 32.36 -3.58
CA GLN A 74 6.21 31.07 -4.12
C GLN A 74 5.56 29.91 -3.35
N SER A 75 5.13 28.86 -4.07
CA SER A 75 4.68 27.61 -3.47
C SER A 75 5.13 26.40 -4.30
N VAL A 76 5.03 25.22 -3.71
CA VAL A 76 5.33 23.97 -4.40
C VAL A 76 4.05 23.26 -4.78
N LYS A 77 4.00 22.79 -6.02
CA LYS A 77 3.02 21.81 -6.47
C LYS A 77 3.70 20.51 -6.86
N ILE A 78 3.15 19.41 -6.34
CA ILE A 78 3.55 18.06 -6.70
C ILE A 78 2.34 17.36 -7.33
N THR A 79 2.53 16.76 -8.49
CA THR A 79 1.50 15.91 -9.11
C THR A 79 2.00 14.48 -9.15
N VAL A 80 1.20 13.56 -8.65
CA VAL A 80 1.44 12.11 -8.72
C VAL A 80 0.42 11.51 -9.68
N ASN A 81 0.90 10.98 -10.80
CA ASN A 81 0.07 10.31 -11.80
C ASN A 81 0.40 8.83 -11.83
N LEU A 82 -0.60 7.96 -11.72
CA LEU A 82 -0.39 6.53 -11.90
C LEU A 82 -0.33 6.21 -13.38
N THR A 83 0.57 5.32 -13.75
CA THR A 83 0.64 4.76 -15.11
C THR A 83 -0.26 3.53 -15.23
N ASN A 84 -0.50 3.05 -16.46
CA ASN A 84 -1.43 1.96 -16.82
C ASN A 84 -1.27 0.63 -16.05
N SER A 85 -0.22 0.46 -15.26
CA SER A 85 0.01 -0.75 -14.46
C SER A 85 -0.34 -0.61 -12.98
N GLU A 86 -0.69 0.59 -12.50
CA GLU A 86 -0.88 0.93 -11.07
C GLU A 86 0.34 0.66 -10.16
N LYS A 87 1.41 0.08 -10.73
CA LYS A 87 2.69 -0.26 -10.10
C LYS A 87 3.75 0.78 -10.32
N ASN A 88 3.57 1.69 -11.29
CA ASN A 88 4.47 2.80 -11.51
C ASN A 88 3.72 4.13 -11.46
N ALA A 89 4.38 5.16 -10.95
CA ALA A 89 3.88 6.51 -10.86
C ALA A 89 4.87 7.51 -11.45
N ASP A 90 4.33 8.52 -12.13
CA ASP A 90 5.08 9.68 -12.59
C ASP A 90 4.84 10.81 -11.59
N LEU A 91 5.90 11.28 -10.97
CA LEU A 91 5.89 12.43 -10.07
C LEU A 91 6.50 13.63 -10.77
N LYS A 92 5.77 14.75 -10.78
CA LYS A 92 6.26 16.02 -11.30
C LYS A 92 6.24 17.07 -10.21
N PHE A 93 7.32 17.84 -10.13
CA PHE A 93 7.53 18.87 -9.14
C PHE A 93 7.62 20.23 -9.82
N TYR A 94 6.76 21.14 -9.38
CA TYR A 94 6.60 22.48 -9.92
C TYR A 94 6.84 23.52 -8.83
N ILE A 95 7.54 24.59 -9.19
CA ILE A 95 7.54 25.84 -8.42
C ILE A 95 6.47 26.74 -9.01
N ILE A 96 5.56 27.21 -8.18
CA ILE A 96 4.57 28.23 -8.53
C ILE A 96 5.14 29.57 -8.07
N GLU A 97 5.25 30.52 -8.99
CA GLU A 97 5.67 31.90 -8.68
C GLU A 97 4.75 32.87 -9.40
N ASN A 98 4.08 33.75 -8.66
CA ASN A 98 3.13 34.72 -9.23
C ASN A 98 2.05 34.08 -10.13
N GLY A 99 1.57 32.90 -9.73
CA GLY A 99 0.56 32.13 -10.48
C GLY A 99 1.10 31.39 -11.71
N LYS A 100 2.40 31.48 -12.01
CA LYS A 100 3.04 30.72 -13.08
C LYS A 100 3.69 29.46 -12.53
N GLU A 101 3.39 28.32 -13.15
CA GLU A 101 3.98 27.03 -12.80
C GLU A 101 5.20 26.75 -13.67
N THR A 102 6.32 26.40 -13.02
CA THR A 102 7.55 25.98 -13.70
C THR A 102 7.88 24.56 -13.28
N LEU A 103 7.89 23.62 -14.22
CA LEU A 103 8.36 22.25 -13.97
C LEU A 103 9.86 22.30 -13.69
N VAL A 104 10.28 21.82 -12.53
CA VAL A 104 11.71 21.80 -12.18
C VAL A 104 12.27 20.38 -12.05
N ALA A 105 11.41 19.37 -11.82
CA ALA A 105 11.82 17.98 -11.85
C ALA A 105 10.68 17.03 -12.21
N SER A 106 11.05 15.89 -12.81
CA SER A 106 10.14 14.79 -13.14
C SER A 106 10.85 13.47 -12.84
N PHE A 107 10.15 12.56 -12.17
CA PHE A 107 10.69 11.29 -11.73
C PHE A 107 9.68 10.17 -11.99
N ASN A 108 10.19 8.98 -12.28
CA ASN A 108 9.38 7.77 -12.41
C ASN A 108 9.67 6.88 -11.20
N PHE A 109 8.61 6.33 -10.63
CA PHE A 109 8.68 5.57 -9.38
C PHE A 109 7.89 4.27 -9.47
N ILE A 110 8.24 3.36 -8.58
CA ILE A 110 7.48 2.14 -8.31
C ILE A 110 6.60 2.39 -7.09
N VAL A 111 5.32 2.06 -7.21
CA VAL A 111 4.36 2.10 -6.11
C VAL A 111 4.53 0.83 -5.28
N SER A 112 4.77 1.00 -3.98
CA SER A 112 4.92 -0.10 -3.02
C SER A 112 3.98 0.08 -1.84
N LYS A 113 3.82 -1.00 -1.07
CA LYS A 113 3.05 -1.05 0.19
C LYS A 113 3.89 -1.70 1.27
N ASP A 114 3.80 -1.20 2.48
CA ASP A 114 4.37 -1.89 3.65
C ASP A 114 3.42 -2.98 4.20
N ALA A 115 3.78 -3.55 5.35
CA ALA A 115 3.00 -4.61 6.00
C ALA A 115 1.61 -4.11 6.46
N ASP A 116 1.54 -2.85 6.88
CA ASP A 116 0.33 -2.20 7.38
C ASP A 116 -0.58 -1.78 6.22
N GLY A 117 -0.02 -1.64 5.02
CA GLY A 117 -0.72 -1.33 3.78
C GLY A 117 -0.60 0.14 3.38
N ASP A 118 0.30 0.88 4.02
CA ASP A 118 0.60 2.26 3.69
C ASP A 118 1.42 2.33 2.41
N TYR A 119 1.10 3.32 1.58
CA TYR A 119 1.70 3.46 0.27
C TYR A 119 3.03 4.19 0.36
N SER A 120 3.97 3.78 -0.50
CA SER A 120 5.25 4.44 -0.70
C SER A 120 5.61 4.52 -2.19
N LEU A 121 6.47 5.49 -2.53
CA LEU A 121 7.14 5.54 -3.83
C LEU A 121 8.59 5.16 -3.66
N LEU A 122 9.05 4.23 -4.48
CA LEU A 122 10.43 3.76 -4.55
C LEU A 122 11.07 4.19 -5.87
N ASP A 123 12.35 4.53 -5.85
CA ASP A 123 13.12 4.84 -7.05
C ASP A 123 13.12 3.64 -8.02
N GLN A 124 12.88 3.87 -9.31
CA GLN A 124 12.84 2.80 -10.30
C GLN A 124 14.22 2.19 -10.63
N THR A 125 15.30 2.94 -10.38
CA THR A 125 16.68 2.51 -10.62
C THR A 125 17.31 1.84 -9.40
N ASP A 126 16.80 2.16 -8.21
CA ASP A 126 17.18 1.52 -6.94
C ASP A 126 15.94 1.35 -6.06
N ASN A 127 15.29 0.20 -6.18
CA ASN A 127 14.03 -0.11 -5.49
C ASN A 127 14.16 -0.12 -3.95
N ASN A 128 15.36 0.03 -3.37
CA ASN A 128 15.54 0.18 -1.93
C ASN A 128 15.49 1.64 -1.47
N LYS A 129 15.47 2.59 -2.41
CA LYS A 129 15.47 4.02 -2.11
C LYS A 129 14.05 4.54 -2.01
N LEU A 130 13.64 4.85 -0.79
CA LEU A 130 12.36 5.48 -0.49
C LEU A 130 12.36 6.95 -0.96
N MET A 131 11.36 7.30 -1.75
CA MET A 131 11.21 8.62 -2.38
C MET A 131 9.99 9.37 -1.87
N ALA A 132 8.95 8.65 -1.42
CA ALA A 132 7.82 9.28 -0.73
C ALA A 132 7.09 8.27 0.16
N PHE A 133 6.47 8.77 1.22
CA PHE A 133 5.55 8.01 2.06
C PHE A 133 4.20 8.73 2.16
N PHE A 134 3.09 7.99 2.20
CA PHE A 134 1.75 8.56 2.26
C PHE A 134 0.99 8.03 3.48
N ILE A 135 0.56 8.93 4.37
CA ILE A 135 -0.22 8.63 5.58
C ILE A 135 -1.40 9.59 5.63
N ASP A 136 -2.62 9.09 5.84
CA ASP A 136 -3.79 9.94 6.14
C ASP A 136 -4.01 11.13 5.17
N ASN A 137 -3.71 10.93 3.88
CA ASN A 137 -3.77 11.93 2.79
C ASN A 137 -2.69 13.02 2.82
N GLU A 138 -1.72 12.88 3.70
CA GLU A 138 -0.48 13.63 3.71
C GLU A 138 0.62 12.81 3.03
N ALA A 139 1.52 13.50 2.35
CA ALA A 139 2.62 12.90 1.64
C ALA A 139 3.92 13.58 2.07
N ASP A 140 4.88 12.76 2.51
CA ASP A 140 6.23 13.19 2.79
C ASP A 140 7.13 12.74 1.64
N PHE A 141 7.56 13.70 0.82
CA PHE A 141 8.42 13.45 -0.33
C PHE A 141 9.89 13.67 0.05
N TYR A 142 10.71 12.66 -0.23
CA TYR A 142 12.16 12.64 -0.04
C TYR A 142 12.84 12.73 -1.40
N PHE A 143 13.37 13.90 -1.73
CA PHE A 143 14.12 14.06 -2.97
C PHE A 143 15.59 13.75 -2.73
N ALA A 144 16.21 13.01 -3.65
CA ALA A 144 17.65 12.72 -3.67
C ALA A 144 18.53 13.99 -3.60
N THR A 145 17.93 15.16 -3.84
CA THR A 145 18.53 16.48 -3.71
C THR A 145 18.52 17.02 -2.27
N GLY A 146 18.17 16.21 -1.26
CA GLY A 146 18.25 16.55 0.16
C GLY A 146 17.12 17.41 0.69
N TYR A 147 15.93 17.33 0.09
CA TYR A 147 14.75 18.06 0.55
C TYR A 147 13.69 17.08 1.07
N ARG A 148 13.04 17.42 2.20
CA ARG A 148 11.78 16.83 2.62
C ARG A 148 10.66 17.82 2.36
N ILE A 149 9.60 17.36 1.69
CA ILE A 149 8.42 18.16 1.44
C ILE A 149 7.24 17.44 2.05
N SER A 150 6.64 18.04 3.08
CA SER A 150 5.37 17.57 3.60
C SER A 150 4.24 18.31 2.90
N ALA A 151 3.33 17.57 2.28
CA ALA A 151 2.30 18.14 1.42
C ALA A 151 0.95 17.50 1.70
N LYS A 152 -0.10 18.34 1.72
CA LYS A 152 -1.48 17.85 1.83
C LYS A 152 -2.08 17.70 0.45
N LYS A 153 -2.81 16.60 0.25
CA LYS A 153 -3.60 16.39 -0.96
C LYS A 153 -4.70 17.45 -1.04
N GLN A 154 -4.89 18.06 -2.21
CA GLN A 154 -5.99 18.99 -2.48
C GLN A 154 -7.30 18.25 -2.79
#